data_AF-A0A7T8GPA0-F1
#
_entry.id   AF-A0A7T8GPA0-F1
#
_cell.length_a   1.000
_cell.length_b   1.000
_cell.length_c   1.000
_cell.angle_alpha   90.00
_cell.angle_beta   90.00
_cell.angle_gamma   90.00
#
_symmetry.space_group_name_H-M   'P 1'
#
loop_
_entity.id
_entity.type
_entity.pdbx_description
1 polymer ?
#
loop_
_entity_poly.entity_id
_entity_poly.type
_entity_poly.pdbx_seq_one_letter_code
_entity_poly.pdbx_strand_id
1 'polypeptide(L)'
;MKEYVTAMEPVAACLDNLQAEEKAYMGMFLPSLFIMKLSLRSFNQMGTLVDALLDHNGRQGFKARFGHLFEDDDLLMATALHPHYKLVAVKNMTKSRAQTDTIQRRLVEELAAKSGVEESQLEEREVSVEDDP
;
A
#
# COMPACT_ATOMS: atom_id res chain seq x y z
N MET A 1 12.08 24.61 -19.21
CA MET A 1 10.61 24.36 -19.20
C MET A 1 10.27 22.88 -19.44
N LYS A 2 10.93 22.18 -20.37
CA LYS A 2 10.69 20.74 -20.62
C LYS A 2 10.85 19.84 -19.38
N GLU A 3 11.93 19.99 -18.61
CA GLU A 3 12.17 19.20 -17.38
C GLU A 3 11.03 19.34 -16.36
N TYR A 4 10.56 20.56 -16.11
CA TYR A 4 9.44 20.80 -15.19
C TYR A 4 8.17 20.11 -15.64
N VAL A 5 7.79 20.27 -16.92
CA VAL A 5 6.57 19.66 -17.46
C VAL A 5 6.65 18.13 -17.34
N THR A 6 7.77 17.53 -17.71
CA THR A 6 7.93 16.07 -17.63
C THR A 6 7.97 15.57 -16.18
N ALA A 7 8.65 16.27 -15.27
CA ALA A 7 8.70 15.87 -13.86
C ALA A 7 7.35 16.04 -13.15
N MET A 8 6.56 17.05 -13.53
CA MET A 8 5.26 17.32 -12.92
C MET A 8 4.13 16.48 -13.50
N GLU A 9 4.28 15.90 -14.68
CA GLU A 9 3.29 14.99 -15.28
C GLU A 9 2.86 13.84 -14.34
N PRO A 10 3.78 13.02 -13.77
CA PRO A 10 3.38 11.97 -12.82
C PRO A 10 2.83 12.52 -11.50
N VAL A 11 3.23 13.73 -11.10
CA VAL A 11 2.69 14.39 -9.90
C VAL A 11 1.25 14.82 -10.14
N ALA A 12 0.97 15.44 -11.28
CA ALA A 12 -0.38 15.82 -11.69
C ALA A 12 -1.28 14.59 -11.82
N ALA A 13 -0.81 13.54 -12.49
CA ALA A 13 -1.57 12.28 -12.61
C ALA A 13 -1.83 11.61 -11.25
N CYS A 14 -0.91 11.74 -10.29
CA CYS A 14 -1.13 11.28 -8.91
C CYS A 14 -2.24 12.09 -8.23
N LEU A 15 -2.17 13.42 -8.32
CA LEU A 15 -3.16 14.33 -7.75
C LEU A 15 -4.54 14.11 -8.36
N ASP A 16 -4.63 13.98 -9.68
CA ASP A 16 -5.89 13.70 -10.38
C ASP A 16 -6.52 12.39 -9.88
N ASN A 17 -5.72 11.36 -9.63
CA ASN A 17 -6.22 10.10 -9.07
C ASN A 17 -6.67 10.24 -7.61
N LEU A 18 -5.96 11.04 -6.80
CA LEU A 18 -6.29 11.23 -5.38
C LEU A 18 -7.49 12.16 -5.17
N GLN A 19 -7.69 13.12 -6.06
CA GLN A 19 -8.73 14.15 -5.97
C GLN A 19 -9.98 13.81 -6.79
N ALA A 20 -9.90 12.83 -7.68
CA ALA A 20 -11.08 12.32 -8.36
C ALA A 20 -12.08 11.74 -7.35
N GLU A 21 -13.31 12.27 -7.33
CA GLU A 21 -14.36 11.85 -6.41
C GLU A 21 -14.60 10.34 -6.44
N GLU A 22 -14.54 9.73 -7.63
CA GLU A 22 -14.71 8.29 -7.82
C GLU A 22 -13.59 7.42 -7.22
N LYS A 23 -12.45 8.02 -6.87
CA LYS A 23 -11.23 7.35 -6.39
C LYS A 23 -10.76 7.85 -5.03
N ALA A 24 -11.55 8.69 -4.36
CA ALA A 24 -11.25 9.28 -3.06
C ALA A 24 -11.39 8.27 -1.89
N TYR A 25 -10.87 7.05 -2.07
CA TYR A 25 -10.78 6.03 -1.04
C TYR A 25 -9.38 6.00 -0.44
N MET A 26 -9.28 5.86 0.87
CA MET A 26 -7.98 5.82 1.55
C MET A 26 -7.08 4.67 1.06
N GLY A 27 -7.67 3.56 0.61
CA GLY A 27 -6.94 2.43 0.04
C GLY A 27 -6.26 2.70 -1.32
N MET A 28 -6.57 3.82 -1.98
CA MET A 28 -5.90 4.27 -3.21
C MET A 28 -4.66 5.14 -2.91
N PHE A 29 -4.51 5.62 -1.67
CA PHE A 29 -3.54 6.65 -1.34
C PHE A 29 -2.08 6.19 -1.48
N LEU A 30 -1.69 5.12 -0.76
CA LEU A 30 -0.33 4.58 -0.85
C LEU A 30 0.00 4.05 -2.26
N PRO A 31 -0.90 3.31 -2.95
CA PRO A 31 -0.67 2.89 -4.33
C PRO A 31 -0.42 4.05 -5.30
N SER A 32 -1.20 5.13 -5.22
CA SER A 32 -1.01 6.33 -6.06
C SER A 32 0.36 6.98 -5.84
N LEU A 33 0.78 7.13 -4.58
CA LEU A 33 2.11 7.67 -4.24
C LEU A 33 3.24 6.75 -4.70
N PHE A 34 3.05 5.43 -4.57
CA PHE A 34 4.02 4.43 -5.00
C PHE A 34 4.21 4.45 -6.52
N ILE A 35 3.12 4.50 -7.29
CA ILE A 35 3.16 4.59 -8.75
C ILE A 35 3.82 5.90 -9.19
N MET A 36 3.47 7.03 -8.56
CA MET A 36 4.14 8.32 -8.83
C MET A 36 5.65 8.22 -8.62
N LYS A 37 6.10 7.61 -7.50
CA LYS A 37 7.52 7.39 -7.22
C LYS A 37 8.21 6.55 -8.28
N LEU A 38 7.57 5.47 -8.73
CA LEU A 38 8.11 4.61 -9.78
C LEU A 38 8.19 5.32 -11.13
N SER A 39 7.15 6.09 -11.48
CA SER A 39 7.13 6.88 -12.71
C SER A 39 8.26 7.92 -12.71
N LEU A 40 8.43 8.68 -11.61
CA LEU A 40 9.55 9.62 -11.45
C LEU A 40 10.92 8.93 -11.54
N ARG A 41 11.06 7.69 -11.04
CA ARG A 41 12.31 6.91 -11.16
C ARG A 41 12.60 6.47 -12.58
N SER A 42 11.60 6.34 -13.44
CA SER A 42 11.80 5.97 -14.85
C SER A 42 12.49 7.08 -15.64
N PHE A 43 12.46 8.32 -15.15
CA PHE A 43 13.09 9.50 -15.74
C PHE A 43 14.59 9.60 -15.42
N ASN A 44 15.31 8.47 -15.50
CA ASN A 44 16.75 8.41 -15.24
C ASN A 44 17.51 9.58 -15.90
N GLN A 45 18.33 10.28 -15.12
CA GLN A 45 19.23 11.38 -15.57
C GLN A 45 18.53 12.66 -16.05
N MET A 46 17.23 12.87 -15.79
CA MET A 46 16.47 13.97 -16.39
C MET A 46 16.71 15.36 -15.75
N GLY A 47 17.48 15.43 -14.65
CA GLY A 47 17.97 16.69 -14.09
C GLY A 47 17.75 16.85 -12.59
N THR A 48 18.09 18.04 -12.09
CA THR A 48 18.12 18.35 -10.65
C THR A 48 16.75 18.34 -9.97
N LEU A 49 15.65 18.50 -10.74
CA LEU A 49 14.30 18.55 -10.18
C LEU A 49 13.79 17.17 -9.79
N VAL A 50 13.96 16.16 -10.65
CA VAL A 50 13.58 14.77 -10.35
C VAL A 50 14.39 14.28 -9.14
N ASP A 51 15.69 14.61 -9.09
CA ASP A 51 16.55 14.33 -7.93
C ASP A 51 16.08 15.01 -6.64
N ALA A 52 15.46 16.21 -6.73
CA ALA A 52 14.89 16.90 -5.58
C ALA A 52 13.57 16.30 -5.11
N LEU A 53 12.78 15.73 -6.02
CA LEU A 53 11.52 15.07 -5.71
C LEU A 53 11.74 13.66 -5.17
N LEU A 54 12.78 12.96 -5.63
CA LEU A 54 13.16 11.62 -5.22
C LEU A 54 14.20 11.62 -4.09
N ASP A 55 14.61 10.41 -3.72
CA ASP A 55 15.63 10.15 -2.69
C ASP A 55 17.00 9.91 -3.38
N HIS A 56 17.57 10.93 -4.03
CA HIS A 56 18.82 10.84 -4.78
C HIS A 56 19.87 11.88 -4.32
N ASN A 57 21.17 11.60 -4.52
CA ASN A 57 22.26 12.53 -4.22
C ASN A 57 22.22 13.15 -2.79
N GLY A 58 21.90 12.34 -1.78
CA GLY A 58 21.80 12.78 -0.39
C GLY A 58 20.52 13.54 -0.03
N ARG A 59 19.62 13.78 -1.01
CA ARG A 59 18.30 14.34 -0.77
C ARG A 59 17.32 13.25 -0.37
N GLN A 60 16.33 13.61 0.44
CA GLN A 60 15.25 12.72 0.89
C GLN A 60 13.89 13.32 0.51
N GLY A 61 13.74 13.79 -0.73
CA GLY A 61 12.58 14.57 -1.15
C GLY A 61 11.27 13.81 -0.99
N PHE A 62 11.25 12.54 -1.39
CA PHE A 62 10.05 11.71 -1.29
C PHE A 62 9.92 11.18 0.14
N LYS A 63 11.00 10.63 0.70
CA LYS A 63 10.99 10.00 2.02
C LYS A 63 10.65 10.99 3.14
N ALA A 64 11.13 12.24 3.08
CA ALA A 64 10.82 13.25 4.10
C ALA A 64 9.34 13.63 4.09
N ARG A 65 8.69 13.65 2.91
CA ARG A 65 7.28 14.04 2.78
C ARG A 65 6.33 12.88 3.04
N PHE A 66 6.61 11.72 2.46
CA PHE A 66 5.67 10.60 2.40
C PHE A 66 6.16 9.33 3.07
N GLY A 67 7.43 9.26 3.47
CA GLY A 67 8.05 8.02 3.94
C GLY A 67 7.35 7.41 5.16
N HIS A 68 6.91 8.24 6.10
CA HIS A 68 6.19 7.82 7.29
C HIS A 68 4.80 7.23 6.98
N LEU A 69 4.17 7.63 5.88
CA LEU A 69 2.86 7.12 5.47
C LEU A 69 2.91 5.65 5.04
N PHE A 70 4.06 5.20 4.54
CA PHE A 70 4.30 3.79 4.20
C PHE A 70 4.59 2.91 5.43
N GLU A 71 4.68 3.53 6.60
CA GLU A 71 4.88 2.86 7.89
C GLU A 71 3.59 2.89 8.74
N ASP A 72 2.54 3.56 8.26
CA ASP A 72 1.23 3.64 8.90
C ASP A 72 0.40 2.38 8.60
N ASP A 73 0.12 1.61 9.64
CA ASP A 73 -0.58 0.34 9.51
C ASP A 73 -2.03 0.51 9.03
N ASP A 74 -2.70 1.63 9.33
CA ASP A 74 -4.09 1.85 8.91
C ASP A 74 -4.16 2.22 7.43
N LEU A 75 -3.19 2.97 6.91
CA LEU A 75 -3.06 3.21 5.47
C LEU A 75 -2.74 1.93 4.69
N LEU A 76 -1.86 1.08 5.23
CA LEU A 76 -1.54 -0.23 4.65
C LEU A 76 -2.76 -1.15 4.69
N MET A 77 -3.50 -1.15 5.79
CA MET A 77 -4.71 -1.94 5.95
C MET A 77 -5.82 -1.47 5.00
N ALA A 78 -6.03 -0.15 4.87
CA ALA A 78 -6.97 0.42 3.91
C ALA A 78 -6.63 0.01 2.47
N THR A 79 -5.34 -0.04 2.14
CA THR A 79 -4.88 -0.52 0.83
C THR A 79 -5.14 -2.01 0.65
N ALA A 80 -4.90 -2.83 1.68
CA ALA A 80 -5.13 -4.27 1.65
C ALA A 80 -6.61 -4.65 1.45
N LEU A 81 -7.52 -3.85 2.00
CA LEU A 81 -8.98 -4.04 1.90
C LEU A 81 -9.58 -3.51 0.60
N HIS A 82 -8.84 -2.70 -0.16
CA HIS A 82 -9.39 -2.07 -1.35
C HIS A 82 -9.56 -3.09 -2.49
N PRO A 83 -10.74 -3.18 -3.15
CA PRO A 83 -11.04 -4.24 -4.13
C PRO A 83 -10.06 -4.36 -5.31
N HIS A 84 -9.42 -3.25 -5.68
CA HIS A 84 -8.47 -3.22 -6.80
C HIS A 84 -7.07 -3.72 -6.45
N TYR A 85 -6.75 -3.90 -5.17
CA TYR A 85 -5.41 -4.26 -4.72
C TYR A 85 -5.41 -5.59 -3.99
N LYS A 86 -4.31 -6.32 -4.17
CA LYS A 86 -4.04 -7.57 -3.44
C LYS A 86 -3.02 -7.28 -2.35
N LEU A 87 -2.93 -8.17 -1.36
CA LEU A 87 -1.92 -8.09 -0.30
C LEU A 87 -0.47 -7.99 -0.83
N VAL A 88 -0.20 -8.51 -2.03
CA VAL A 88 1.09 -8.35 -2.72
C VAL A 88 1.45 -6.87 -2.97
N ALA A 89 0.46 -6.00 -3.19
CA ALA A 89 0.71 -4.56 -3.33
C ALA A 89 1.28 -3.97 -2.04
N VAL A 90 0.71 -4.33 -0.88
CA VAL A 90 1.20 -3.94 0.46
C VAL A 90 2.64 -4.39 0.64
N LYS A 91 2.95 -5.65 0.32
CA LYS A 91 4.32 -6.20 0.40
C LYS A 91 5.34 -5.38 -0.40
N ASN A 92 4.96 -4.89 -1.57
CA ASN A 92 5.86 -4.10 -2.43
C ASN A 92 6.08 -2.66 -1.93
N MET A 93 5.18 -2.17 -1.06
CA MET A 93 5.21 -0.82 -0.52
C MET A 93 5.87 -0.77 0.87
N THR A 94 5.75 -1.84 1.66
CA THR A 94 6.39 -1.98 2.97
C THR A 94 7.87 -2.34 2.85
N LYS A 95 8.69 -1.82 3.78
CA LYS A 95 10.12 -2.18 3.87
C LYS A 95 10.38 -3.41 4.74
N SER A 96 9.41 -3.82 5.56
CA SER A 96 9.56 -4.85 6.58
C SER A 96 8.58 -5.98 6.35
N ARG A 97 9.11 -7.21 6.30
CA ARG A 97 8.28 -8.43 6.26
C ARG A 97 7.37 -8.54 7.47
N ALA A 98 7.88 -8.18 8.65
CA ALA A 98 7.09 -8.21 9.89
C ALA A 98 5.87 -7.28 9.84
N GLN A 99 5.99 -6.14 9.13
CA GLN A 99 4.86 -5.24 8.93
C GLN A 99 3.83 -5.86 7.98
N THR A 100 4.26 -6.46 6.87
CA THR A 100 3.35 -7.19 5.98
C THR A 100 2.60 -8.30 6.72
N ASP A 101 3.30 -9.08 7.55
CA ASP A 101 2.71 -10.17 8.33
C ASP A 101 1.69 -9.64 9.36
N THR A 102 1.98 -8.49 9.97
CA THR A 102 1.06 -7.81 10.90
C THR A 102 -0.23 -7.37 10.21
N ILE A 103 -0.13 -6.75 9.03
CA ILE A 103 -1.29 -6.34 8.22
C ILE A 103 -2.08 -7.56 7.74
N GLN A 104 -1.40 -8.63 7.33
CA GLN A 104 -2.06 -9.87 6.93
C GLN A 104 -2.87 -10.48 8.08
N ARG A 105 -2.30 -10.52 9.29
CA ARG A 105 -3.01 -11.02 10.47
C ARG A 105 -4.25 -10.16 10.78
N ARG A 106 -4.10 -8.83 10.85
CA ARG A 106 -5.22 -7.90 11.06
C ARG A 106 -6.32 -8.08 10.01
N LEU A 107 -5.95 -8.31 8.74
CA LEU A 107 -6.91 -8.57 7.66
C LEU A 107 -7.72 -9.85 7.88
N VAL A 108 -7.07 -10.94 8.31
CA VAL A 108 -7.76 -12.20 8.60
C VAL A 108 -8.70 -12.05 9.80
N GLU A 109 -8.25 -11.39 10.87
CA GLU A 109 -9.05 -11.13 12.08
C GLU A 109 -10.33 -10.33 11.75
N GLU A 110 -10.20 -9.25 10.97
CA GLU A 110 -11.34 -8.43 10.51
C GLU A 110 -12.31 -9.21 9.61
N LEU A 111 -11.79 -10.07 8.74
CA LEU A 111 -12.60 -10.92 7.87
C LEU A 111 -13.34 -12.00 8.68
N ALA A 112 -12.68 -12.63 9.65
CA ALA A 112 -13.29 -13.62 10.53
C ALA A 112 -14.43 -12.99 11.36
N ALA A 113 -14.17 -11.83 11.98
CA ALA A 113 -15.15 -11.09 12.76
C ALA A 113 -16.39 -10.69 11.93
N LYS A 114 -16.21 -10.29 10.67
CA LYS A 114 -17.33 -9.91 9.79
C LYS A 114 -18.06 -11.09 9.15
N SER A 115 -17.43 -12.24 9.07
CA SER A 115 -18.03 -13.46 8.49
C SER A 115 -18.89 -14.23 9.50
N GLY A 116 -18.93 -13.81 10.77
CA GLY A 116 -19.67 -14.52 11.83
C GLY A 116 -19.14 -15.93 12.12
N VAL A 117 -17.92 -16.23 11.69
CA VAL A 117 -17.24 -17.48 12.03
C VAL A 117 -16.63 -17.27 13.41
N GLU A 118 -17.40 -17.57 14.45
CA GLU A 118 -16.83 -17.76 15.77
C GLU A 118 -15.89 -18.98 15.73
N GLU A 119 -14.69 -18.82 16.30
CA GLU A 119 -13.68 -19.88 16.41
C GLU A 119 -14.19 -21.15 17.12
N SER A 120 -15.37 -21.09 17.75
CA SER A 120 -16.05 -22.21 18.41
C SER A 120 -16.48 -23.35 17.48
N GLN A 121 -16.50 -23.16 16.15
CA GLN A 121 -16.88 -24.22 15.19
C GLN A 121 -15.71 -25.03 14.60
N LEU A 122 -14.46 -24.67 14.91
CA LEU A 122 -13.28 -25.40 14.41
C LEU A 122 -12.88 -26.56 15.33
N GLU A 123 -13.12 -26.47 16.64
CA GLU A 123 -12.78 -27.54 17.60
C GLU A 123 -13.77 -28.72 17.58
N GLU A 124 -15.05 -28.52 17.26
CA GLU A 124 -16.04 -29.62 17.22
C GLU A 124 -15.83 -30.60 16.04
N ARG A 125 -15.03 -30.20 15.03
CA ARG A 125 -14.78 -31.00 13.84
C ARG A 125 -13.57 -31.94 13.96
N GLU A 126 -12.69 -31.73 14.94
CA GLU A 126 -11.58 -32.65 15.23
C GLU A 126 -12.00 -33.76 16.21
N VAL A 127 -12.97 -33.52 17.10
CA VAL A 127 -13.41 -34.53 18.09
C VAL A 127 -14.35 -35.59 17.50
N SER A 128 -14.95 -35.35 16.34
CA SER A 128 -15.95 -36.26 15.74
C SER A 128 -15.40 -37.27 14.73
N VAL A 129 -14.08 -37.35 14.52
CA VAL A 129 -13.45 -38.28 13.56
C VAL A 129 -12.70 -39.44 14.24
N GLU A 130 -12.49 -39.39 15.56
CA GLU A 130 -11.87 -40.47 16.34
C GLU A 130 -12.86 -41.12 17.31
N ASP A 131 -13.84 -41.87 16.79
CA ASP A 131 -14.41 -43.04 17.48
C ASP A 131 -15.50 -43.67 16.59
N ASP A 132 -15.12 -44.65 15.77
CA ASP A 132 -16.02 -45.75 15.43
C ASP A 132 -15.18 -47.05 15.27
N PRO A 133 -15.47 -48.12 16.04
CA PRO A 133 -14.65 -49.33 16.19
C PRO A 133 -14.71 -50.34 15.02
#